data_AF-A0A1H8NBU5-F1
#
_entry.id   AF-A0A1H8NBU5-F1
#
_cell.length_a   1.000
_cell.length_b   1.000
_cell.length_c   1.000
_cell.angle_alpha   90.00
_cell.angle_beta   90.00
_cell.angle_gamma   90.00
#
_symmetry.space_group_name_H-M   'P 1'
#
loop_
_entity.id
_entity.type
_entity.pdbx_description
1 polymer ?
#
loop_
_entity_poly.entity_id
_entity_poly.type
_entity_poly.pdbx_seq_one_letter_code
_entity_poly.pdbx_strand_id
1 'polypeptide(L)'
;MIVETDPFIARDMSDGLMEAAPGCTVEIFRSAEELADLPSAPAAPHPVIVTKLSLEAIESSGLATTAARMGATIVVRQGEDPPEAVAARGWLSLPTPFTCEDLFELASSLRLRISAA
;
A
#
# COMPACT_ATOMS: atom_id res chain seq x y z
N MET A 1 6.04 0.68 -0.27
CA MET A 1 5.97 1.76 0.74
C MET A 1 4.81 1.47 1.66
N ILE A 2 4.99 1.63 2.97
CA ILE A 2 3.97 1.39 4.01
C ILE A 2 3.76 2.71 4.74
N VAL A 3 2.50 3.14 4.90
CA VAL A 3 2.12 4.28 5.75
C VAL A 3 1.43 3.70 6.99
N GLU A 4 2.18 3.57 8.08
CA GLU A 4 1.75 2.94 9.33
C GLU A 4 2.47 3.58 10.52
N THR A 5 1.70 3.90 11.56
CA THR A 5 2.23 4.53 12.79
C THR A 5 2.63 3.48 13.83
N ASP A 6 2.00 2.30 13.80
CA ASP A 6 2.35 1.20 14.70
C ASP A 6 3.61 0.47 14.19
N PRO A 7 4.74 0.54 14.92
CA PRO A 7 5.99 -0.05 14.47
C PRO A 7 5.99 -1.58 14.44
N PHE A 8 5.16 -2.25 15.25
CA PHE A 8 5.07 -3.71 15.24
C PHE A 8 4.36 -4.18 13.99
N ILE A 9 3.24 -3.54 13.68
CA ILE A 9 2.48 -3.80 12.47
C ILE A 9 3.31 -3.48 11.21
N ALA A 10 3.97 -2.32 11.19
CA ALA A 10 4.78 -1.92 10.04
C ALA A 10 5.91 -2.92 9.78
N ARG A 11 6.53 -3.43 10.85
CA ARG A 11 7.56 -4.47 10.77
C ARG A 11 7.00 -5.80 10.29
N ASP A 12 5.92 -6.28 10.88
CA ASP A 12 5.28 -7.55 10.52
C ASP A 12 4.85 -7.57 9.04
N MET A 13 4.24 -6.48 8.59
CA MET A 13 3.87 -6.28 7.19
C MET A 13 5.09 -6.20 6.27
N SER A 14 6.14 -5.48 6.68
CA SER A 14 7.38 -5.39 5.91
C SER A 14 8.03 -6.75 5.73
N ASP A 15 8.19 -7.51 6.82
CA ASP A 15 8.81 -8.83 6.82
C ASP A 15 8.00 -9.81 5.95
N GLY A 16 6.67 -9.83 6.11
CA GLY A 16 5.78 -10.67 5.32
C GLY A 16 5.75 -10.30 3.83
N LEU A 17 5.80 -9.01 3.47
CA LEU A 17 5.87 -8.57 2.07
C LEU A 17 7.21 -8.95 1.43
N MET A 18 8.33 -8.84 2.16
CA MET A 18 9.64 -9.24 1.66
C MET A 18 9.73 -10.76 1.44
N GLU A 19 9.05 -11.56 2.27
CA GLU A 19 8.93 -13.00 2.09
C GLU A 19 8.03 -13.34 0.88
N ALA A 20 6.86 -12.69 0.78
CA ALA A 20 5.90 -12.90 -0.31
C ALA A 20 6.42 -12.45 -1.68
N ALA A 21 7.23 -11.39 -1.69
CA ALA A 21 7.83 -10.81 -2.89
C ALA A 21 9.34 -10.65 -2.74
N PRO A 22 10.13 -11.72 -2.94
CA PRO A 22 11.59 -11.63 -2.87
C PRO A 22 12.14 -10.58 -3.84
N GLY A 23 12.98 -9.70 -3.33
CA GLY A 23 13.58 -8.58 -4.09
C GLY A 23 12.74 -7.30 -4.11
N CYS A 24 11.60 -7.25 -3.42
CA CYS A 24 10.93 -5.97 -3.17
C CYS A 24 11.71 -5.15 -2.12
N THR A 25 11.66 -3.83 -2.28
CA THR A 25 12.16 -2.88 -1.27
C THR A 25 10.95 -2.30 -0.53
N VAL A 26 11.03 -2.30 0.80
CA VAL A 26 9.99 -1.74 1.66
C VAL A 26 10.56 -0.51 2.38
N GLU A 27 9.84 0.60 2.26
CA GLU A 27 10.09 1.83 3.00
C GLU A 27 8.85 2.13 3.86
N ILE A 28 9.06 2.55 5.10
CA ILE A 28 8.00 2.80 6.09
C ILE A 28 7.96 4.29 6.38
N PHE A 29 6.76 4.85 6.31
CA PHE A 29 6.41 6.24 6.62
C PHE A 29 5.37 6.23 7.73
N ARG A 30 5.42 7.23 8.61
CA ARG A 30 4.46 7.36 9.71
C ARG A 30 3.21 8.11 9.31
N SER A 31 3.25 8.85 8.21
CA SER A 31 2.11 9.62 7.73
C SER A 31 2.12 9.79 6.21
N ALA A 32 0.97 10.21 5.67
CA ALA A 32 0.85 10.50 4.25
C ALA A 32 1.65 11.74 3.83
N GLU A 33 1.81 12.71 4.75
CA GLU A 33 2.58 13.93 4.54
C GLU A 33 4.06 13.62 4.36
N GLU A 34 4.63 12.74 5.19
CA GLU A 34 6.03 12.28 5.03
C GLU A 34 6.28 11.68 3.65
N LEU A 35 5.30 10.97 3.10
CA LEU A 35 5.37 10.42 1.76
C LEU A 35 5.22 11.49 0.66
N ALA A 36 4.35 12.48 0.89
CA ALA A 36 4.09 13.56 -0.07
C ALA A 36 5.31 14.47 -0.28
N ASP A 37 6.14 14.62 0.75
CA ASP A 37 7.38 15.41 0.76
C ASP A 37 8.55 14.77 -0.01
N LEU A 38 8.39 13.52 -0.50
CA LEU A 38 9.42 12.87 -1.28
C LEU A 38 9.69 13.64 -2.60
N PRO A 39 10.95 14.04 -2.86
CA PRO A 39 11.31 14.97 -3.92
C PRO A 39 11.16 14.39 -5.35
N SER A 40 10.97 13.07 -5.48
CA SER A 40 10.85 12.39 -6.78
C SER A 40 10.03 11.11 -6.67
N ALA A 41 9.43 10.69 -7.80
CA ALA A 41 8.82 9.37 -7.90
C ALA A 41 9.88 8.30 -7.53
N PRO A 42 9.49 7.23 -6.81
CA PRO A 42 10.41 6.20 -6.37
C PRO A 42 11.05 5.54 -7.60
N ALA A 43 12.32 5.19 -7.51
CA ALA A 43 13.04 4.50 -8.60
C ALA A 43 12.50 3.07 -8.86
N ALA A 44 11.54 2.61 -8.05
CA ALA A 44 10.90 1.33 -8.22
C ALA A 44 9.97 1.35 -9.45
N PRO A 45 10.03 0.35 -10.33
CA PRO A 45 9.23 0.32 -11.56
C PRO A 45 7.72 0.21 -11.28
N HIS A 46 7.33 -0.32 -10.12
CA HIS A 46 5.92 -0.52 -9.74
C HIS A 46 5.72 -0.19 -8.26
N PRO A 47 5.56 1.09 -7.91
CA PRO A 47 5.40 1.48 -6.52
C PRO A 47 4.04 1.05 -5.98
N VAL A 48 4.03 0.64 -4.71
CA VAL A 48 2.83 0.25 -3.97
C VAL A 48 2.83 0.96 -2.64
N ILE A 49 1.68 1.53 -2.26
CA ILE A 49 1.45 2.18 -0.98
C ILE A 49 0.45 1.33 -0.21
N VAL A 50 0.86 0.78 0.94
CA VAL A 50 -0.04 0.08 1.86
C VAL A 50 -0.35 1.00 3.03
N THR A 51 -1.63 1.19 3.37
CA THR A 51 -2.06 2.10 4.45
C THR A 51 -3.31 1.62 5.16
N LYS A 52 -3.51 2.03 6.42
CA LYS A 52 -4.75 1.82 7.20
C LYS A 52 -5.66 3.06 7.25
N LEU A 53 -5.32 4.11 6.50
CA LEU A 53 -6.16 5.31 6.44
C LEU A 53 -7.53 4.97 5.83
N SER A 54 -8.57 5.63 6.33
CA SER A 54 -9.90 5.58 5.70
C SER A 54 -9.86 6.27 4.33
N LEU A 55 -10.84 5.99 3.48
CA LEU A 55 -10.99 6.62 2.16
C LEU A 55 -11.02 8.14 2.28
N GLU A 56 -11.73 8.69 3.27
CA GLU A 56 -11.77 10.13 3.54
C GLU A 56 -10.39 10.68 3.94
N ALA A 57 -9.64 9.96 4.77
CA ALA A 57 -8.29 10.37 5.19
C ALA A 57 -7.29 10.30 4.03
N ILE A 58 -7.40 9.31 3.14
CA ILE A 58 -6.58 9.19 1.92
C ILE A 58 -6.80 10.39 0.98
N GLU A 59 -8.06 10.82 0.81
CA GLU A 59 -8.39 11.98 -0.02
C GLU A 59 -7.93 13.30 0.60
N SER A 60 -8.27 13.52 1.87
CA SER A 60 -7.98 14.78 2.56
C SER A 60 -6.48 15.02 2.82
N SER A 61 -5.68 13.97 2.97
CA SER A 61 -4.22 14.05 3.07
C SER A 61 -3.52 14.26 1.71
N GLY A 62 -4.25 14.11 0.61
CA GLY A 62 -3.66 14.15 -0.74
C GLY A 62 -2.89 12.89 -1.12
N LEU A 63 -2.95 11.81 -0.32
CA LEU A 63 -2.26 10.54 -0.60
C LEU A 63 -2.67 9.93 -1.94
N ALA A 64 -3.95 10.04 -2.31
CA ALA A 64 -4.44 9.60 -3.62
C ALA A 64 -3.72 10.33 -4.78
N THR A 65 -3.56 11.65 -4.66
CA THR A 65 -2.85 12.48 -5.64
C THR A 65 -1.37 12.13 -5.69
N THR A 66 -0.75 11.94 -4.53
CA THR A 66 0.66 11.50 -4.42
C THR A 66 0.87 10.15 -5.08
N ALA A 67 -0.01 9.18 -4.83
CA ALA A 67 0.04 7.86 -5.46
C ALA A 67 -0.08 7.96 -6.98
N ALA A 68 -1.04 8.74 -7.50
CA ALA A 68 -1.21 8.95 -8.93
C ALA A 68 0.04 9.57 -9.58
N ARG A 69 0.64 10.58 -8.94
CA ARG A 69 1.89 11.21 -9.40
C ARG A 69 3.06 10.22 -9.46
N MET A 70 3.11 9.28 -8.53
CA MET A 70 4.15 8.25 -8.46
C MET A 70 3.86 7.05 -9.37
N GLY A 71 2.67 6.96 -9.99
CA GLY A 71 2.22 5.74 -10.65
C GLY A 71 2.02 4.57 -9.67
N ALA A 72 1.75 4.87 -8.39
CA ALA A 72 1.66 3.88 -7.34
C ALA A 72 0.25 3.28 -7.22
N THR A 73 0.18 1.98 -6.95
CA THR A 73 -1.06 1.32 -6.55
C THR A 73 -1.27 1.50 -5.05
N ILE A 74 -2.49 1.89 -4.65
CA ILE A 74 -2.88 1.95 -3.24
C ILE A 74 -3.48 0.61 -2.81
N VAL A 75 -3.05 0.14 -1.66
CA VAL A 75 -3.60 -1.00 -0.92
C VAL A 75 -4.09 -0.49 0.43
N VAL A 76 -5.38 -0.60 0.68
CA VAL A 76 -6.00 -0.19 1.94
C VAL A 76 -6.18 -1.40 2.83
N ARG A 77 -5.59 -1.36 4.01
CA ARG A 77 -5.91 -2.34 5.05
C ARG A 77 -7.33 -2.14 5.54
N GLN A 78 -8.07 -3.24 5.60
CA GLN A 78 -9.46 -3.23 6.02
C GLN A 78 -9.61 -2.62 7.42
N GLY A 79 -10.61 -1.75 7.54
CA GLY A 79 -10.90 -0.98 8.74
C GLY A 79 -12.36 -0.56 8.71
N GLU A 80 -12.60 0.75 8.68
CA GLU A 80 -13.95 1.32 8.67
C GLU A 80 -14.61 1.23 7.29
N ASP A 81 -13.84 1.40 6.22
CA ASP A 81 -14.34 1.34 4.85
C ASP A 81 -14.46 -0.11 4.35
N PRO A 82 -15.59 -0.47 3.73
CA PRO A 82 -15.79 -1.80 3.18
C PRO A 82 -14.92 -2.02 1.93
N PRO A 83 -14.46 -3.26 1.67
CA PRO A 83 -13.60 -3.58 0.51
C PRO A 83 -14.19 -3.16 -0.84
N GLU A 84 -15.52 -3.20 -0.98
CA GLU A 84 -16.22 -2.79 -2.20
C GLU A 84 -16.05 -1.30 -2.49
N ALA A 85 -16.02 -0.46 -1.45
CA ALA A 85 -15.79 0.98 -1.59
C ALA A 85 -14.34 1.27 -1.99
N VAL A 86 -13.38 0.53 -1.43
CA VAL A 86 -11.96 0.60 -1.83
C VAL A 86 -11.79 0.17 -3.29
N ALA A 87 -12.41 -0.94 -3.68
CA ALA A 87 -12.36 -1.47 -5.05
C ALA A 87 -12.98 -0.50 -6.07
N ALA A 88 -14.05 0.22 -5.70
CA ALA A 88 -14.67 1.24 -6.56
C ALA A 88 -13.71 2.41 -6.91
N ARG A 89 -12.65 2.62 -6.12
CA ARG A 89 -11.57 3.58 -6.43
C ARG A 89 -10.44 3.00 -7.30
N GLY A 90 -10.55 1.72 -7.68
CA GLY A 90 -9.51 0.99 -8.40
C GLY A 90 -8.36 0.49 -7.49
N TRP A 91 -8.51 0.64 -6.17
CA TRP A 91 -7.50 0.24 -5.19
C TRP A 91 -7.72 -1.21 -4.74
N LEU A 92 -6.74 -1.75 -4.00
CA LEU A 92 -6.80 -3.10 -3.43
C LEU A 92 -7.08 -3.04 -1.93
N SER A 93 -7.65 -4.12 -1.39
CA SER A 93 -7.84 -4.27 0.06
C SER A 93 -6.96 -5.39 0.62
N LEU A 94 -6.41 -5.19 1.82
CA LEU A 94 -5.70 -6.21 2.59
C LEU A 94 -6.49 -6.48 3.89
N PRO A 95 -6.82 -7.74 4.24
CA PRO A 95 -7.51 -8.07 5.48
C PRO A 95 -6.84 -7.52 6.76
N THR A 96 -7.60 -7.41 7.84
CA THR A 96 -7.08 -7.07 9.16
C THR A 96 -7.80 -7.90 10.24
N PRO A 97 -7.09 -8.75 11.01
CA PRO A 97 -5.65 -9.04 10.88
C PRO A 97 -5.33 -9.68 9.52
N PHE A 98 -4.12 -9.43 9.01
CA PHE A 98 -3.61 -10.11 7.81
C PHE A 98 -2.78 -11.32 8.22
N THR A 99 -2.66 -12.27 7.30
CA THR A 99 -1.81 -13.46 7.41
C THR A 99 -0.72 -13.43 6.35
N CYS A 100 0.23 -14.36 6.43
CA CYS A 100 1.21 -14.53 5.35
C CYS A 100 0.53 -14.83 4.01
N GLU A 101 -0.51 -15.68 4.01
CA GLU A 101 -1.26 -16.04 2.79
C GLU A 101 -1.87 -14.80 2.13
N ASP A 102 -2.47 -13.90 2.91
CA ASP A 102 -3.02 -12.64 2.38
C ASP A 102 -1.95 -11.77 1.70
N LEU A 103 -0.74 -11.73 2.25
CA LEU A 103 0.38 -10.98 1.67
C LEU A 103 0.92 -11.65 0.38
N PHE A 104 0.94 -12.99 0.34
CA PHE A 104 1.27 -13.76 -0.87
C PHE A 104 0.24 -13.54 -1.98
N GLU A 105 -1.05 -13.55 -1.66
CA GLU A 105 -2.13 -13.27 -2.61
C GLU A 105 -2.07 -11.82 -3.11
N LEU A 106 -1.81 -10.86 -2.23
CA LEU A 106 -1.63 -9.45 -2.59
C LEU A 106 -0.44 -9.29 -3.55
N ALA A 107 0.72 -9.85 -3.21
CA ALA A 107 1.92 -9.80 -4.04
C ALA A 107 1.68 -10.44 -5.42
N SER A 108 0.98 -11.57 -5.46
CA SER A 108 0.62 -12.26 -6.71
C SER A 108 -0.34 -11.42 -7.57
N SER A 109 -1.35 -10.82 -6.96
CA SER A 109 -2.31 -9.93 -7.63
C SER A 109 -1.63 -8.70 -8.24
N LEU A 110 -0.68 -8.10 -7.52
CA LEU A 110 0.12 -6.98 -8.00
C LEU A 110 0.99 -7.37 -9.19
N ARG A 111 1.65 -8.54 -9.15
CA ARG A 111 2.46 -9.06 -10.28
C ARG A 111 1.64 -9.29 -11.55
N LEU A 112 0.42 -9.82 -11.41
CA LEU A 112 -0.48 -10.02 -12.54
C LEU A 112 -0.90 -8.69 -13.18
N ARG A 113 -1.21 -7.67 -12.38
CA ARG A 113 -1.55 -6.33 -12.88
C ARG A 113 -0.38 -5.68 -13.60
N ILE A 114 0.83 -5.82 -13.06
CA ILE A 114 2.07 -5.32 -13.67
C ILE A 114 2.34 -5.99 -15.02
N SER A 115 2.13 -7.29 -15.12
CA SER A 115 2.40 -8.04 -16.35
C SER A 115 1.39 -7.77 -17.47
N ALA A 116 0.24 -7.20 -17.13
CA ALA A 116 -0.85 -6.91 -18.06
C ALA A 116 -0.90 -5.44 -18.54
N ALA A 117 -0.08 -4.56 -17.94
CA ALA A 117 0.04 -3.13 -18.27
C ALA A 117 1.21 -2.89 -19.24
#